data_AF-A0A150UU94-F1
#
_entry.id   AF-A0A150UU94-F1
#
_cell.length_a   1.000
_cell.length_b   1.000
_cell.length_c   1.000
_cell.angle_alpha   90.00
_cell.angle_beta   90.00
_cell.angle_gamma   90.00
#
_symmetry.space_group_name_H-M   'P 1'
#
loop_
_entity.id
_entity.type
_entity.pdbx_description
1 polymer ?
#
loop_
_entity_poly.entity_id
_entity_poly.type
_entity_poly.pdbx_seq_one_letter_code
_entity_poly.pdbx_strand_id
1 'polypeptide(L)'
;LPRVANPNFWSSLVPKAFRTPDDPVEAAERAKARAARKKQPGFWSSPYSVFVLLAILVGSNAIQIIGLRREMLNFSRKTEAKLELLREVVQKVRRGEEVDIRKALGTGNPEAEAEWEEAMKEIEVTDQGWEAREKKDQKRAQTFGQQKMASEE
;
A
#
# COMPACT_ATOMS: atom_id res chain seq x y z
N LEU A 1 4.88 41.31 -42.42
CA LEU A 1 4.29 40.17 -41.67
C LEU A 1 5.04 40.00 -40.35
N PRO A 2 4.35 39.81 -39.22
CA PRO A 2 5.01 39.66 -37.92
C PRO A 2 5.84 38.36 -37.88
N ARG A 3 7.02 38.41 -37.22
CA ARG A 3 8.02 37.31 -37.18
C ARG A 3 7.48 35.97 -36.67
N VAL A 4 6.41 35.99 -35.87
CA VAL A 4 5.72 34.81 -35.34
C VAL A 4 4.98 33.99 -36.40
N ALA A 5 4.68 34.59 -37.56
CA ALA A 5 4.07 33.90 -38.70
C ALA A 5 5.10 33.18 -39.59
N ASN A 6 6.40 33.30 -39.31
CA ASN A 6 7.44 32.60 -40.06
C ASN A 6 7.64 31.17 -39.51
N PRO A 7 7.45 30.11 -40.33
CA PRO A 7 7.65 28.72 -39.90
C PRO A 7 9.06 28.45 -39.33
N ASN A 8 10.07 29.18 -39.81
CA ASN A 8 11.45 29.01 -39.37
C ASN A 8 11.64 29.40 -37.89
N PHE A 9 10.86 30.35 -37.36
CA PHE A 9 10.92 30.75 -35.95
C PHE A 9 10.52 29.59 -35.03
N TRP A 10 9.40 28.93 -35.31
CA TRP A 10 8.94 27.76 -34.55
C TRP A 10 9.84 26.54 -34.70
N SER A 11 10.47 26.35 -35.88
CA SER A 11 11.43 25.26 -36.09
C SER A 11 12.72 25.38 -35.26
N SER A 12 13.05 26.59 -34.80
CA SER A 12 14.25 26.87 -33.99
C SER A 12 14.04 26.61 -32.49
N LEU A 13 12.78 26.56 -32.05
CA LEU A 13 12.39 26.26 -30.67
C LEU A 13 12.33 24.76 -30.38
N VAL A 14 12.33 23.92 -31.41
CA VAL A 14 12.30 22.46 -31.27
C VAL A 14 13.73 21.92 -31.13
N PRO A 15 14.06 21.21 -30.04
CA PRO A 15 15.39 20.63 -29.86
C PRO A 15 15.79 19.72 -31.02
N LYS A 16 17.09 19.70 -31.36
CA LYS A 16 17.65 18.97 -32.52
C LYS A 16 17.23 17.50 -32.59
N ALA A 17 16.97 16.86 -31.45
CA ALA A 17 16.51 15.46 -31.36
C ALA A 17 15.09 15.22 -31.93
N PHE A 18 14.23 16.24 -31.92
CA PHE A 18 12.84 16.18 -32.37
C PHE A 18 12.62 16.86 -33.74
N ARG A 19 13.64 17.54 -34.28
CA ARG A 19 13.58 18.20 -35.57
C ARG A 19 13.68 17.19 -36.72
N THR A 20 12.84 17.38 -37.75
CA THR A 20 12.95 16.66 -39.03
C THR A 20 14.27 17.05 -39.71
N PRO A 21 15.14 16.09 -40.06
CA PRO A 21 16.38 16.40 -40.77
C PRO A 21 16.06 16.94 -42.16
N ASP A 22 16.61 18.12 -42.48
CA ASP A 22 16.47 18.78 -43.77
C ASP A 22 17.38 18.11 -44.84
N ASP A 23 18.45 17.47 -44.39
CA ASP A 23 19.41 16.75 -45.24
C ASP A 23 19.02 15.28 -45.44
N PRO A 24 18.94 14.80 -46.70
CA PRO A 24 18.55 13.41 -46.99
C PRO A 24 19.56 12.39 -46.46
N VAL A 25 20.83 12.77 -46.32
CA VAL A 25 21.90 11.92 -45.76
C VAL A 25 21.73 11.78 -44.25
N GLU A 26 21.53 12.88 -43.52
CA GLU A 26 21.24 12.82 -42.08
C GLU A 26 19.93 12.09 -41.79
N ALA A 27 18.92 12.24 -42.65
CA ALA A 27 17.66 11.51 -42.54
C ALA A 27 17.87 10.00 -42.66
N ALA A 28 18.68 9.56 -43.63
CA ALA A 28 19.03 8.16 -43.82
C ALA A 28 19.84 7.59 -42.65
N GLU A 29 20.79 8.36 -42.09
CA GLU A 29 21.57 7.93 -40.92
C GLU A 29 20.72 7.81 -39.66
N ARG A 30 19.84 8.78 -39.39
CA ARG A 30 18.90 8.71 -38.25
C ARG A 30 17.89 7.58 -38.42
N ALA A 31 17.44 7.30 -39.64
CA ALA A 31 16.57 6.17 -39.94
C ALA A 31 17.29 4.83 -39.67
N LYS A 32 18.55 4.69 -40.08
CA LYS A 32 19.39 3.52 -39.79
C LYS A 32 19.63 3.35 -38.29
N ALA A 33 19.93 4.42 -37.57
CA ALA A 33 20.10 4.39 -36.11
C ALA A 33 18.80 3.99 -35.38
N ARG A 34 17.64 4.51 -35.80
CA ARG A 34 16.33 4.12 -35.27
C ARG A 34 15.99 2.66 -35.59
N ALA A 35 16.31 2.18 -36.79
CA ALA A 35 16.11 0.79 -37.18
C ALA A 35 17.02 -0.17 -36.40
N ALA A 36 18.27 0.22 -36.13
CA ALA A 36 19.20 -0.52 -35.28
C ALA A 36 18.71 -0.61 -33.82
N ARG A 37 18.16 0.49 -33.28
CA ARG A 37 17.56 0.53 -31.94
C ARG A 37 16.30 -0.33 -31.82
N LYS A 38 15.49 -0.42 -32.88
CA LYS A 38 14.26 -1.22 -32.91
C LYS A 38 14.53 -2.74 -32.95
N LYS A 39 15.73 -3.17 -33.36
CA LYS A 39 16.16 -4.58 -33.36
C LYS A 39 16.64 -5.09 -32.01
N GLN A 40 16.92 -4.20 -31.05
CA GLN A 40 17.29 -4.59 -29.70
C GLN A 40 16.01 -4.94 -28.94
N PRO A 41 15.87 -6.16 -28.37
CA PRO A 41 14.75 -6.47 -27.49
C PRO A 41 14.86 -5.56 -26.27
N GLY A 42 13.99 -4.55 -26.20
CA GLY A 42 13.92 -3.67 -25.04
C GLY A 42 13.51 -4.46 -23.80
N PHE A 43 13.78 -3.90 -22.63
CA PHE A 43 13.38 -4.48 -21.33
C PHE A 43 11.91 -4.97 -21.35
N TRP A 44 11.01 -4.24 -22.02
CA TRP A 44 9.59 -4.58 -22.15
C TRP A 44 9.25 -5.80 -23.04
N SER A 45 10.16 -6.27 -23.90
CA SER A 45 9.91 -7.38 -24.84
C SER A 45 10.61 -8.69 -24.45
N SER A 46 11.44 -8.67 -23.41
CA SER A 46 12.11 -9.88 -22.92
C SER A 46 11.15 -10.69 -22.04
N PRO A 47 10.97 -12.00 -22.25
CA PRO A 47 10.19 -12.86 -21.36
C PRO A 47 10.68 -12.78 -19.90
N TYR A 48 11.98 -12.54 -19.70
CA TYR A 48 12.60 -12.40 -18.38
C TYR A 48 12.15 -11.15 -17.62
N SER A 49 11.76 -10.08 -18.30
CA SER A 49 11.35 -8.84 -17.61
C SER A 49 10.02 -9.01 -16.87
N VAL A 50 9.12 -9.87 -17.38
CA VAL A 50 7.89 -10.24 -16.67
C VAL A 50 8.24 -10.90 -15.35
N PHE A 51 9.19 -11.85 -15.33
CA PHE A 51 9.63 -12.49 -14.09
C PHE A 51 10.33 -11.51 -13.13
N VAL A 52 11.15 -10.60 -13.65
CA VAL A 52 11.80 -9.55 -12.84
C VAL A 52 10.77 -8.63 -12.21
N LEU A 53 9.76 -8.18 -12.97
CA LEU A 53 8.68 -7.34 -12.47
C LEU A 53 7.82 -8.08 -11.43
N LEU A 54 7.52 -9.36 -11.65
CA LEU A 54 6.81 -10.18 -10.67
C LEU A 54 7.62 -10.39 -9.40
N ALA A 55 8.93 -10.65 -9.51
CA ALA A 55 9.81 -10.81 -8.35
C ALA A 55 9.90 -9.51 -7.53
N ILE A 56 9.98 -8.35 -8.19
CA ILE A 56 9.95 -7.04 -7.53
C ILE A 56 8.58 -6.79 -6.90
N LEU A 57 7.47 -7.07 -7.59
CA LEU A 57 6.12 -6.85 -7.06
C LEU A 57 5.84 -7.71 -5.82
N VAL A 58 6.23 -8.98 -5.87
CA VAL A 58 6.08 -9.92 -4.74
C VAL A 58 7.04 -9.53 -3.60
N GLY A 59 8.31 -9.24 -3.92
CA GLY A 59 9.33 -8.87 -2.93
C GLY A 59 9.13 -7.49 -2.30
N SER A 60 8.52 -6.54 -3.02
CA SER A 60 8.28 -5.16 -2.57
C SER A 60 7.40 -5.11 -1.32
N ASN A 61 6.53 -6.10 -1.11
CA ASN A 61 5.64 -6.15 0.06
C ASN A 61 6.34 -6.67 1.32
N ALA A 62 7.51 -7.33 1.21
CA ALA A 62 8.19 -7.95 2.34
C ALA A 62 8.65 -6.92 3.39
N ILE A 63 9.02 -5.71 2.96
CA ILE A 63 9.46 -4.63 3.85
C ILE A 63 8.30 -4.13 4.72
N GLN A 64 7.10 -3.99 4.15
CA GLN A 64 5.92 -3.54 4.89
C GLN A 64 5.51 -4.57 5.95
N ILE A 65 5.64 -5.86 5.66
CA ILE A 65 5.30 -6.95 6.59
C ILE A 65 6.19 -6.92 7.85
N ILE A 66 7.46 -6.54 7.74
CA ILE A 66 8.38 -6.48 8.89
C ILE A 66 8.02 -5.33 9.84
N GLY A 67 7.67 -4.16 9.29
CA GLY A 67 7.19 -3.00 10.07
C GLY A 67 5.91 -3.33 10.82
N LEU A 68 4.91 -3.85 10.09
CA LEU A 68 3.63 -4.29 10.66
C LEU A 68 3.80 -5.33 11.77
N ARG A 69 4.70 -6.30 11.60
CA ARG A 69 4.98 -7.30 12.65
C ARG A 69 5.57 -6.67 13.91
N ARG A 70 6.46 -5.69 13.78
CA ARG A 70 7.07 -5.03 14.94
C ARG A 70 6.06 -4.18 15.71
N GLU A 71 5.20 -3.46 15.00
CA GLU A 71 4.10 -2.71 15.58
C GLU A 71 3.13 -3.64 16.32
N MET A 72 2.72 -4.74 15.67
CA MET A 72 1.85 -5.76 16.28
C MET A 72 2.47 -6.35 17.56
N LEU A 73 3.77 -6.67 17.56
CA LEU A 73 4.45 -7.22 18.74
C LEU A 73 4.49 -6.22 19.90
N ASN A 74 4.73 -4.94 19.62
CA ASN A 74 4.72 -3.90 20.64
C ASN A 74 3.32 -3.68 21.20
N PHE A 75 2.31 -3.67 20.33
CA PHE A 75 0.91 -3.58 20.71
C PHE A 75 0.48 -4.76 21.60
N SER A 76 0.78 -6.00 21.21
CA SER A 76 0.46 -7.20 21.99
C SER A 76 1.06 -7.15 23.39
N ARG A 77 2.33 -6.73 23.53
CA ARG A 77 2.96 -6.60 24.86
C ARG A 77 2.28 -5.56 25.74
N LYS A 78 1.92 -4.40 25.18
CA LYS A 78 1.23 -3.34 25.93
C LYS A 78 -0.18 -3.78 26.35
N THR A 79 -0.92 -4.44 25.46
CA THR A 79 -2.27 -4.91 25.76
C THR A 79 -2.29 -6.07 26.74
N GLU A 80 -1.35 -7.02 26.66
CA GLU A 80 -1.20 -8.10 27.64
C GLU A 80 -0.95 -7.55 29.05
N ALA A 81 -0.05 -6.58 29.21
CA ALA A 81 0.21 -5.95 30.51
C ALA A 81 -1.03 -5.23 31.07
N LYS A 82 -1.77 -4.52 30.21
CA LYS A 82 -3.04 -3.85 30.59
C LYS A 82 -4.13 -4.85 30.97
N LEU A 83 -4.23 -5.96 30.25
CA LEU A 83 -5.19 -7.03 30.51
C LEU A 83 -4.88 -7.73 31.84
N GLU A 84 -3.60 -8.00 32.12
CA GLU A 84 -3.15 -8.57 33.38
C GLU A 84 -3.49 -7.66 34.56
N LEU A 85 -3.23 -6.35 34.43
CA LEU A 85 -3.59 -5.35 35.43
C LEU A 85 -5.11 -5.31 35.67
N LEU A 86 -5.91 -5.22 34.61
CA LEU A 86 -7.38 -5.27 34.73
C LEU A 86 -7.85 -6.54 35.44
N ARG A 87 -7.27 -7.69 35.08
CA ARG A 87 -7.60 -8.98 35.67
C ARG A 87 -7.26 -9.02 37.15
N GLU A 88 -6.12 -8.46 37.55
CA GLU A 88 -5.72 -8.35 38.95
C GLU A 88 -6.70 -7.47 39.74
N VAL A 89 -7.03 -6.28 39.23
CA VAL A 89 -7.98 -5.36 39.86
C VAL A 89 -9.35 -6.03 40.02
N VAL A 90 -9.86 -6.67 38.97
CA VAL A 90 -11.14 -7.39 39.02
C VAL A 90 -11.11 -8.54 40.05
N GLN A 91 -10.00 -9.28 40.14
CA GLN A 91 -9.87 -10.35 41.12
C GLN A 91 -9.86 -9.83 42.55
N LYS A 92 -9.16 -8.74 42.83
CA LYS A 92 -9.11 -8.13 44.17
C LYS A 92 -10.47 -7.57 44.58
N VAL A 93 -11.16 -6.87 43.68
CA VAL A 93 -12.54 -6.39 43.91
C VAL A 93 -13.48 -7.57 44.19
N ARG A 94 -13.36 -8.67 43.44
CA ARG A 94 -14.20 -9.87 43.66
C ARG A 94 -13.92 -10.55 45.00
N ARG A 95 -12.70 -10.43 45.54
CA ARG A 95 -12.33 -10.94 46.87
C ARG A 95 -12.83 -10.04 48.02
N GLY A 96 -13.39 -8.87 47.71
CA GLY A 96 -13.85 -7.90 48.70
C GLY A 96 -12.71 -7.08 49.30
N GLU A 97 -11.53 -7.06 48.69
CA GLU A 97 -10.43 -6.17 49.09
C GLU A 97 -10.72 -4.74 48.63
N GLU A 98 -10.50 -3.76 49.51
CA GLU A 98 -10.56 -2.34 49.14
C GLU A 98 -9.38 -2.02 48.21
N VAL A 99 -9.68 -1.89 46.91
CA VAL A 99 -8.73 -1.45 45.90
C VAL A 99 -9.10 -0.06 45.44
N ASP A 100 -8.13 0.85 45.48
CA ASP A 100 -8.26 2.15 44.82
C ASP A 100 -8.16 1.96 43.30
N ILE A 101 -9.32 1.74 42.68
CA ILE A 101 -9.49 1.50 41.24
C ILE A 101 -8.87 2.64 40.43
N ARG A 102 -8.97 3.89 40.93
CA ARG A 102 -8.50 5.06 40.21
C ARG A 102 -6.99 5.04 40.09
N LYS A 103 -6.32 4.82 41.21
CA LYS A 103 -4.87 4.69 41.26
C LYS A 103 -4.36 3.45 40.54
N ALA A 104 -5.06 2.32 40.65
CA ALA A 104 -4.65 1.06 40.03
C ALA A 104 -4.73 1.10 38.50
N LEU A 105 -5.80 1.66 37.93
CA LEU A 105 -5.98 1.79 36.47
C LEU A 105 -5.33 3.04 35.88
N GLY A 106 -4.81 3.93 36.72
CA GLY A 106 -4.26 5.21 36.31
C GLY A 106 -5.31 6.22 35.85
N THR A 107 -6.59 6.03 36.22
CA THR A 107 -7.65 7.01 35.90
C THR A 107 -7.44 8.26 36.76
N GLY A 108 -7.26 9.40 36.09
CA GLY A 108 -6.77 10.67 36.66
C GLY A 108 -5.36 11.07 36.22
N ASN A 109 -4.60 10.20 35.55
CA ASN A 109 -3.37 10.57 34.85
C ASN A 109 -3.66 10.75 33.35
N PRO A 110 -3.50 11.96 32.78
CA PRO A 110 -3.80 12.21 31.37
C PRO A 110 -2.98 11.32 30.41
N GLU A 111 -1.75 10.95 30.77
CA GLU A 111 -0.92 10.06 29.94
C GLU A 111 -1.47 8.64 29.91
N ALA A 112 -1.82 8.10 31.08
CA ALA A 112 -2.37 6.74 31.17
C ALA A 112 -3.73 6.64 30.48
N GLU A 113 -4.59 7.66 30.63
CA GLU A 113 -5.88 7.73 29.96
C GLU A 113 -5.74 7.81 28.43
N ALA A 114 -4.79 8.60 27.93
CA ALA A 114 -4.51 8.67 26.49
C ALA A 114 -4.08 7.30 25.94
N GLU A 115 -3.25 6.55 26.66
CA GLU A 115 -2.86 5.20 26.23
C GLU A 115 -4.03 4.19 26.27
N TRP A 116 -5.03 4.37 27.16
CA TRP A 116 -6.24 3.55 27.18
C TRP A 116 -7.17 3.91 26.03
N GLU A 117 -7.30 5.20 25.72
CA GLU A 117 -8.09 5.70 24.60
C GLU A 117 -7.52 5.21 23.26
N GLU A 118 -6.19 5.25 23.11
CA GLU A 118 -5.49 4.72 21.93
C GLU A 118 -5.77 3.22 21.75
N ALA A 119 -5.64 2.43 22.81
CA ALA A 119 -5.92 0.99 22.76
C ALA A 119 -7.39 0.69 22.38
N MET A 120 -8.35 1.46 22.92
CA MET A 120 -9.77 1.30 22.58
C MET A 120 -10.07 1.66 21.13
N LYS A 121 -9.47 2.74 20.63
CA LYS A 121 -9.62 3.17 19.24
C LYS A 121 -9.02 2.15 18.27
N GLU A 122 -7.89 1.55 18.60
CA GLU A 122 -7.26 0.52 17.78
C GLU A 122 -8.09 -0.78 17.72
N ILE A 123 -8.73 -1.15 18.84
CA ILE A 123 -9.69 -2.27 18.87
C ILE A 123 -10.88 -1.97 17.96
N GLU A 124 -11.48 -0.78 18.05
CA GLU A 124 -12.62 -0.39 17.23
C GLU A 124 -12.29 -0.44 15.72
N VAL A 125 -11.13 0.10 15.33
CA VAL A 125 -10.68 0.08 13.93
C VAL A 125 -10.44 -1.35 13.44
N THR A 126 -9.88 -2.21 14.30
CA THR A 126 -9.62 -3.62 13.96
C THR A 126 -10.92 -4.39 13.77
N ASP A 127 -11.90 -4.19 14.64
CA ASP A 127 -13.20 -4.87 14.60
C ASP A 127 -14.02 -4.46 13.36
N GLN A 128 -14.05 -3.16 13.04
CA GLN A 128 -14.63 -2.64 11.80
C GLN A 128 -13.97 -3.28 10.55
N GLY A 129 -12.65 -3.48 10.59
CA GLY A 129 -11.89 -4.14 9.54
C GLY A 129 -12.23 -5.63 9.38
N TRP A 130 -12.48 -6.33 10.48
CA TRP A 130 -12.93 -7.73 10.47
C TRP A 130 -14.34 -7.87 9.93
N GLU A 131 -15.30 -7.07 10.40
CA GLU A 131 -16.66 -7.09 9.87
C GLU A 131 -16.71 -6.81 8.37
N ALA A 132 -15.92 -5.84 7.89
CA ALA A 132 -15.86 -5.49 6.48
C ALA A 132 -15.31 -6.64 5.62
N ARG A 133 -14.32 -7.38 6.13
CA ARG A 133 -13.75 -8.57 5.47
C ARG A 133 -14.77 -9.70 5.44
N GLU A 134 -15.43 -9.98 6.56
CA GLU A 134 -16.45 -11.01 6.65
C GLU A 134 -17.60 -10.76 5.67
N LYS A 135 -18.12 -9.53 5.62
CA LYS A 135 -19.17 -9.11 4.66
C LYS A 135 -18.71 -9.29 3.20
N LYS A 136 -17.43 -9.05 2.90
CA LYS A 136 -16.87 -9.22 1.55
C LYS A 136 -16.71 -10.70 1.18
N ASP A 137 -16.28 -11.54 2.11
CA ASP A 137 -16.09 -12.96 1.88
C ASP A 137 -17.43 -13.68 1.73
N GLN A 138 -18.44 -13.30 2.52
CA GLN A 138 -19.82 -13.76 2.34
C GLN A 138 -20.37 -13.38 0.95
N LYS A 139 -20.17 -12.14 0.50
CA LYS A 139 -20.57 -11.71 -0.85
C LYS A 139 -19.85 -12.52 -1.93
N ARG A 140 -18.54 -12.74 -1.80
CA ARG A 140 -17.77 -13.54 -2.76
C ARG A 140 -18.26 -14.98 -2.83
N ALA A 141 -18.55 -15.61 -1.69
CA ALA A 141 -19.11 -16.96 -1.62
C ALA A 141 -20.49 -17.04 -2.31
N GLN A 142 -21.35 -16.04 -2.10
CA GLN A 142 -22.64 -15.95 -2.79
C GLN A 142 -22.49 -15.77 -4.30
N THR A 143 -21.54 -14.93 -4.74
CA THR A 143 -21.30 -14.69 -6.18
C THR A 143 -20.74 -15.95 -6.85
N PHE A 144 -19.83 -16.66 -6.19
CA PHE A 144 -19.28 -17.93 -6.67
C PHE A 144 -20.35 -19.03 -6.71
N GLY A 145 -21.24 -19.08 -5.73
CA GLY A 145 -22.38 -20.01 -5.71
C GLY A 145 -23.35 -19.75 -6.86
N GLN A 146 -23.73 -18.49 -7.10
CA GLN A 146 -24.60 -18.10 -8.21
C GLN A 146 -23.98 -18.40 -9.58
N GLN A 147 -22.68 -18.14 -9.76
CA GLN A 147 -21.98 -18.44 -11.01
C GLN A 147 -21.89 -19.94 -11.31
N LYS A 148 -21.71 -20.78 -10.27
CA LYS A 148 -21.74 -22.24 -10.44
C LYS A 148 -23.12 -22.74 -10.85
N MET A 149 -24.18 -22.31 -10.18
CA MET A 149 -25.55 -22.73 -10.51
C MET A 149 -25.97 -22.26 -11.90
N ALA A 150 -25.57 -21.06 -12.33
CA ALA A 150 -25.84 -20.56 -13.68
C ALA A 150 -25.01 -21.23 -14.79
N SER A 151 -24.00 -22.05 -14.45
CA SER A 151 -23.20 -22.82 -15.41
C SER A 151 -23.62 -24.29 -15.49
N GLU A 152 -24.47 -24.74 -14.58
CA GLU A 152 -25.02 -26.11 -14.53
C GLU A 152 -26.46 -26.22 -15.06
N GLU A 153 -27.13 -25.08 -15.31
CA GLU A 153 -28.39 -24.97 -16.10
C GLU A 153 -28.11 -24.72 -17.59
#